data_AF-A0A2J4PBD7-F1
#
_entry.id   AF-A0A2J4PBD7-F1
#
_cell.length_a   1.000
_cell.length_b   1.000
_cell.length_c   1.000
_cell.angle_alpha   90.00
_cell.angle_beta   90.00
_cell.angle_gamma   90.00
#
_symmetry.space_group_name_H-M   'P 1'
#
loop_
_entity.id
_entity.type
_entity.pdbx_description
1 polymer ?
#
loop_
_entity_poly.entity_id
_entity_poly.type
_entity_poly.pdbx_seq_one_letter_code
_entity_poly.pdbx_strand_id
1 'polypeptide(L)'
;MWRRLIYHPEVNYALRQTLVLCLPVAIGLLLGHLQQGLLFSLVPACCNVAGLDTPHKRFFKRLIIGGCLFAGCSLIVQLLLQRDIPLPLILTGLALILGVTAEISSLHARLLPASLIAAIFTLSLAGNMPIWEPLLIYAMGTLWYGVFNWFWFWLWREQPLRESLSLLYRELANYCEAKYSLLTQHTDPATSLPPLLNRQQKVVDLITQCYQQMHMLAANQRSDHKRLLRAFQVGLD
;
A
#
# COMPACT_ATOMS: atom_id res chain seq x y z
N MET A 1 2.45 -16.64 -23.52
CA MET A 1 3.16 -15.46 -22.97
C MET A 1 2.28 -14.57 -22.08
N TRP A 2 1.06 -14.20 -22.48
CA TRP A 2 0.17 -13.31 -21.71
C TRP A 2 -0.17 -13.78 -20.29
N ARG A 3 -0.42 -15.09 -20.09
CA ARG A 3 -0.57 -15.69 -18.75
C ARG A 3 0.70 -15.70 -17.90
N ARG A 4 1.88 -15.36 -18.42
CA ARG A 4 3.08 -15.18 -17.57
C ARG A 4 3.21 -13.72 -17.14
N LEU A 5 2.81 -12.79 -18.01
CA LEU A 5 2.85 -11.35 -17.79
C LEU A 5 1.79 -10.88 -16.79
N ILE A 6 0.55 -11.35 -16.93
CA ILE A 6 -0.56 -11.00 -16.02
C ILE A 6 -0.36 -11.59 -14.61
N TYR A 7 0.32 -12.74 -14.54
CA TYR A 7 0.64 -13.38 -13.26
C TYR A 7 1.94 -12.86 -12.66
N HIS A 8 2.65 -11.98 -13.35
CA HIS A 8 3.80 -11.30 -12.75
C HIS A 8 3.29 -10.35 -11.66
N PRO A 9 3.85 -10.45 -10.44
CA PRO A 9 3.34 -9.74 -9.30
C PRO A 9 3.31 -8.21 -9.44
N GLU A 10 4.42 -7.65 -9.93
CA GLU A 10 4.57 -6.21 -10.16
C GLU A 10 3.60 -5.69 -11.21
N VAL A 11 3.39 -6.46 -12.28
CA VAL A 11 2.44 -6.12 -13.35
C VAL A 11 1.02 -6.13 -12.80
N ASN A 12 0.69 -7.11 -11.96
CA ASN A 12 -0.64 -7.23 -11.39
C ASN A 12 -0.95 -6.10 -10.39
N TYR A 13 0.03 -5.74 -9.58
CA TYR A 13 -0.03 -4.59 -8.68
C TYR A 13 -0.20 -3.28 -9.47
N ALA A 14 0.61 -3.06 -10.50
CA ALA A 14 0.50 -1.88 -11.36
C ALA A 14 -0.86 -1.83 -12.07
N LEU A 15 -1.35 -2.96 -12.55
CA LEU A 15 -2.66 -3.08 -13.22
C LEU A 15 -3.81 -2.76 -12.25
N ARG A 16 -3.74 -3.26 -11.02
CA ARG A 16 -4.71 -2.90 -9.97
C ARG A 16 -4.76 -1.40 -9.74
N GLN A 17 -3.59 -0.79 -9.53
CA GLN A 17 -3.52 0.62 -9.16
C GLN A 17 -3.93 1.54 -10.30
N THR A 18 -3.52 1.21 -11.53
CA THR A 18 -3.96 1.94 -12.72
C THR A 18 -5.47 1.81 -12.92
N LEU A 19 -6.07 0.64 -12.74
CA LEU A 19 -7.53 0.49 -12.83
C LEU A 19 -8.26 1.29 -11.74
N VAL A 20 -7.80 1.22 -10.50
CA VAL A 20 -8.38 1.97 -9.38
C VAL A 20 -8.40 3.48 -9.65
N LEU A 21 -7.34 4.00 -10.25
CA LEU A 21 -7.19 5.42 -10.58
C LEU A 21 -7.98 5.80 -11.84
N CYS A 22 -7.92 4.99 -12.90
CA CYS A 22 -8.52 5.33 -14.17
C CYS A 22 -10.05 5.15 -14.20
N LEU A 23 -10.62 4.22 -13.44
CA LEU A 23 -12.07 3.96 -13.45
C LEU A 23 -12.89 5.20 -13.03
N PRO A 24 -12.59 5.89 -11.92
CA PRO A 24 -13.30 7.12 -11.57
C PRO A 24 -13.16 8.22 -12.61
N VAL A 25 -11.99 8.36 -13.22
CA VAL A 25 -11.75 9.37 -14.27
C VAL A 25 -12.56 9.07 -15.52
N ALA A 26 -12.59 7.82 -15.96
CA ALA A 26 -13.37 7.39 -17.12
C ALA A 26 -14.87 7.60 -16.91
N ILE A 27 -15.38 7.27 -15.71
CA ILE A 27 -16.78 7.50 -15.33
C ILE A 27 -17.09 9.01 -15.29
N GLY A 28 -16.18 9.81 -14.72
CA GLY A 28 -16.32 11.27 -14.69
C GLY A 28 -16.32 11.91 -16.07
N LEU A 29 -15.55 11.35 -17.02
CA LEU A 29 -15.54 11.78 -18.42
C LEU A 29 -16.85 11.44 -19.13
N LEU A 30 -17.40 10.25 -18.91
CA LEU A 30 -18.67 9.82 -19.50
C LEU A 30 -19.87 10.62 -18.98
N LEU A 31 -19.82 11.06 -17.71
CA LEU A 31 -20.88 11.85 -17.08
C LEU A 31 -20.72 13.37 -17.30
N GLY A 32 -19.68 13.81 -18.00
CA GLY A 32 -19.42 15.25 -18.24
C GLY A 32 -18.88 16.02 -17.03
N HIS A 33 -18.62 15.36 -15.90
CA HIS A 33 -18.10 15.95 -14.66
C HIS A 33 -16.62 15.59 -14.44
N LEU A 34 -15.77 15.98 -15.40
CA LEU A 34 -14.34 15.61 -15.42
C LEU A 34 -13.58 16.07 -14.16
N GLN A 35 -13.90 17.26 -13.64
CA GLN A 35 -13.27 17.81 -12.44
C GLN A 35 -13.53 16.92 -11.22
N GLN A 36 -14.79 16.51 -11.00
CA GLN A 36 -15.14 15.63 -9.88
C GLN A 36 -14.52 14.23 -10.03
N GLY A 37 -14.47 13.69 -11.26
CA GLY A 37 -13.81 12.41 -11.53
C GLY A 37 -12.31 12.41 -11.24
N LEU A 38 -11.61 13.50 -11.61
CA LEU A 38 -10.19 13.69 -11.29
C LEU A 38 -9.96 13.82 -9.78
N LEU A 39 -10.77 14.64 -9.11
CA LEU A 39 -10.70 14.81 -7.66
C LEU A 39 -10.94 13.51 -6.91
N PHE A 40 -11.91 12.72 -7.37
CA PHE A 40 -12.18 11.41 -6.81
C PHE A 40 -11.01 10.44 -7.00
N SER A 41 -10.31 10.48 -8.15
CA SER A 41 -9.13 9.65 -8.40
C SER A 41 -7.91 10.01 -7.56
N LEU A 42 -7.79 11.25 -7.07
CA LEU A 42 -6.69 11.65 -6.19
C LEU A 42 -6.80 10.94 -4.82
N VAL A 43 -8.01 10.61 -4.38
CA VAL A 43 -8.22 9.94 -3.08
C VAL A 43 -7.62 8.53 -3.06
N PRO A 44 -7.87 7.64 -4.04
CA PRO A 44 -7.13 6.41 -4.20
C PRO A 44 -5.61 6.54 -4.25
N ALA A 45 -5.10 7.60 -4.88
CA ALA A 45 -3.65 7.86 -4.92
C ALA A 45 -3.12 8.11 -3.50
N CYS A 46 -3.80 8.93 -2.70
CA CYS A 46 -3.46 9.13 -1.29
C CYS A 46 -3.58 7.84 -0.48
N CYS A 47 -4.61 7.01 -0.75
CA CYS A 47 -4.77 5.71 -0.08
C CYS A 47 -3.62 4.74 -0.39
N ASN A 48 -3.12 4.76 -1.63
CA ASN A 48 -1.96 3.97 -2.04
C ASN A 48 -0.69 4.41 -1.30
N VAL A 49 -0.41 5.72 -1.26
CA VAL A 49 0.73 6.29 -0.53
C VAL A 49 0.67 5.94 0.96
N ALA A 50 -0.52 5.93 1.55
CA ALA A 50 -0.75 5.50 2.93
C ALA A 50 -0.49 4.01 3.19
N GLY A 51 -0.27 3.19 2.15
CA GLY A 51 -0.05 1.76 2.28
C GLY A 51 -1.28 0.99 2.78
N LEU A 52 -2.48 1.53 2.52
CA LEU A 52 -3.76 0.91 2.87
C LEU A 52 -4.05 -0.36 2.04
N ASP A 53 -3.23 -0.64 1.03
CA ASP A 53 -3.29 -1.82 0.16
C ASP A 53 -2.88 -3.14 0.80
N THR A 54 -2.21 -3.11 1.95
CA THR A 54 -1.61 -4.31 2.54
C THR A 54 -2.70 -5.18 3.17
N PRO A 55 -2.88 -6.44 2.74
CA PRO A 55 -3.88 -7.33 3.31
C PRO A 55 -3.49 -7.64 4.77
N HIS A 56 -4.29 -7.16 5.71
CA HIS A 56 -4.08 -7.36 7.15
C HIS A 56 -5.39 -7.77 7.81
N LYS A 57 -5.31 -8.56 8.89
CA LYS A 57 -6.46 -8.94 9.73
C LYS A 57 -7.33 -7.76 10.23
N ARG A 58 -6.81 -6.53 10.18
CA ARG A 58 -7.47 -5.28 10.58
C ARG A 58 -7.59 -4.29 9.41
N PHE A 59 -7.67 -4.78 8.17
CA PHE A 59 -7.77 -3.97 6.94
C PHE A 59 -8.86 -2.90 7.05
N PHE A 60 -10.09 -3.29 7.39
CA PHE A 60 -11.21 -2.35 7.54
C PHE A 60 -10.97 -1.30 8.63
N LYS A 61 -10.37 -1.69 9.77
CA LYS A 61 -10.03 -0.72 10.83
C LYS A 61 -9.01 0.31 10.34
N ARG A 62 -7.99 -0.13 9.60
CA ARG A 62 -7.00 0.78 9.01
C ARG A 62 -7.61 1.70 7.96
N LEU A 63 -8.51 1.18 7.12
CA LEU A 63 -9.24 1.96 6.12
C LEU A 63 -10.09 3.06 6.77
N ILE A 64 -10.83 2.72 7.83
CA ILE A 64 -11.65 3.68 8.57
C ILE A 64 -10.77 4.74 9.23
N ILE A 65 -9.68 4.35 9.90
CA ILE A 65 -8.75 5.30 10.53
C ILE A 65 -8.15 6.25 9.49
N GLY A 66 -7.70 5.73 8.35
CA GLY A 66 -7.14 6.56 7.27
C GLY A 66 -8.18 7.49 6.65
N GLY A 67 -9.39 6.99 6.38
CA GLY A 67 -10.50 7.79 5.87
C GLY A 67 -10.89 8.91 6.83
N CYS A 68 -11.03 8.61 8.12
CA CYS A 68 -11.30 9.61 9.16
C CYS A 68 -10.17 10.64 9.27
N LEU A 69 -8.91 10.23 9.12
CA LEU A 69 -7.77 11.15 9.18
C LEU A 69 -7.77 12.10 7.97
N PHE A 70 -7.99 11.60 6.76
CA PHE A 70 -8.07 12.42 5.55
C PHE A 70 -9.24 13.40 5.60
N ALA A 71 -10.41 12.91 6.01
CA ALA A 71 -11.60 13.71 6.30
C ALA A 71 -11.34 14.79 7.37
N GLY A 72 -10.69 14.42 8.47
CA GLY A 72 -10.37 15.33 9.57
C GLY A 72 -9.39 16.42 9.16
N CYS A 73 -8.30 16.06 8.47
CA CYS A 73 -7.35 17.03 7.94
C CYS A 73 -8.02 17.99 6.94
N SER A 74 -8.87 17.48 6.04
CA SER A 74 -9.66 18.30 5.12
C SER A 74 -10.52 19.33 5.85
N LEU A 75 -11.28 18.89 6.86
CA LEU A 75 -12.16 19.76 7.63
C LEU A 75 -11.40 20.81 8.42
N ILE A 76 -10.28 20.43 9.05
CA ILE A 76 -9.42 21.36 9.78
C ILE A 76 -8.93 22.46 8.84
N VAL A 77 -8.39 22.11 7.67
CA VAL A 77 -7.90 23.09 6.68
C VAL A 77 -9.01 24.06 6.27
N GLN A 78 -10.21 23.54 5.94
CA GLN A 78 -11.33 24.38 5.53
C GLN A 78 -11.83 25.30 6.65
N LEU A 79 -11.87 24.82 7.90
CA LEU A 79 -12.25 25.64 9.05
C LEU A 79 -11.24 26.74 9.36
N LEU A 80 -9.93 26.45 9.26
CA LEU A 80 -8.90 27.48 9.45
C LEU A 80 -8.92 28.53 8.33
N LEU A 81 -9.20 28.13 7.10
CA LEU A 81 -9.40 29.03 5.96
C LEU A 81 -10.59 29.99 6.18
N GLN A 82 -11.69 29.50 6.76
CA GLN A 82 -12.84 30.35 7.09
C GLN A 82 -12.59 31.35 8.22
N ARG A 83 -11.54 31.13 9.02
CA ARG A 83 -11.13 32.02 10.10
C ARG A 83 -10.08 33.05 9.66
N ASP A 84 -9.86 33.19 8.35
CA ASP A 84 -8.88 34.10 7.73
C ASP A 84 -7.44 33.93 8.26
N ILE A 85 -7.09 32.72 8.70
CA ILE A 85 -5.72 32.41 9.12
C ILE A 85 -4.84 32.32 7.86
N PRO A 86 -3.66 32.96 7.83
CA PRO A 86 -2.82 32.96 6.64
C PRO A 86 -2.34 31.53 6.31
N LEU A 87 -2.47 31.15 5.03
CA LEU A 87 -2.10 29.84 4.48
C LEU A 87 -0.71 29.32 4.92
N PRO A 88 0.36 30.15 4.98
CA PRO A 88 1.65 29.68 5.46
C PRO A 88 1.61 29.12 6.88
N LEU A 89 0.82 29.70 7.79
CA LEU A 89 0.70 29.21 9.17
C LEU A 89 -0.04 27.87 9.23
N ILE A 90 -1.08 27.69 8.42
CA ILE A 90 -1.85 26.44 8.35
C ILE A 90 -0.94 25.31 7.87
N LEU A 91 -0.21 25.52 6.77
CA LEU A 91 0.66 24.51 6.17
C LEU A 91 1.85 24.17 7.07
N THR A 92 2.50 25.17 7.66
CA THR A 92 3.62 24.93 8.60
C THR A 92 3.16 24.20 9.85
N GLY A 93 2.01 24.58 10.42
CA GLY A 93 1.41 23.89 11.56
C GLY A 93 1.07 22.43 11.27
N LEU A 94 0.37 22.17 10.15
CA LEU A 94 0.04 20.81 9.73
C LEU A 94 1.29 19.98 9.40
N ALA A 95 2.28 20.56 8.72
CA ALA A 95 3.52 19.87 8.40
C ALA A 95 4.32 19.50 9.66
N LEU A 96 4.39 20.38 10.65
CA LEU A 96 5.06 20.09 11.91
C LEU A 96 4.32 19.01 12.71
N ILE A 97 3.00 19.14 12.87
CA ILE A 97 2.22 18.18 13.66
C ILE A 97 2.21 16.81 13.00
N LEU A 98 1.86 16.74 11.71
CA LEU A 98 1.76 15.47 10.97
C LEU A 98 3.15 14.88 10.69
N GLY A 99 4.17 15.71 10.46
CA GLY A 99 5.55 15.28 10.22
C GLY A 99 6.20 14.70 11.47
N VAL A 100 6.11 15.38 12.62
CA VAL A 100 6.69 14.88 13.89
C VAL A 100 5.98 13.61 14.34
N THR A 101 4.67 13.52 14.17
CA THR A 101 3.91 12.30 14.52
C THR A 101 4.15 11.14 13.54
N ALA A 102 4.70 11.40 12.35
CA ALA A 102 5.01 10.37 11.36
C ALA A 102 6.13 9.42 11.83
N GLU A 103 7.10 9.92 12.59
CA GLU A 103 8.25 9.15 13.06
C GLU A 103 7.93 8.16 14.19
N ILE A 104 6.74 8.23 14.79
CA ILE A 104 6.37 7.41 15.95
C ILE A 104 6.24 5.91 15.56
N SER A 105 5.85 5.62 14.32
CA SER A 105 5.58 4.24 13.90
C SER A 105 5.56 4.10 12.37
N SER A 106 5.95 2.93 11.86
CA SER A 106 5.99 2.63 10.42
C SER A 106 4.64 2.80 9.69
N LEU A 107 3.52 2.63 10.39
CA LEU A 107 2.19 2.91 9.84
C LEU A 107 1.95 4.42 9.74
N HIS A 108 2.25 5.13 10.82
CA HIS A 108 2.13 6.59 10.92
C HIS A 108 3.02 7.28 9.88
N ALA A 109 4.23 6.76 9.65
CA ALA A 109 5.20 7.22 8.66
C ALA A 109 4.66 7.22 7.22
N ARG A 110 3.68 6.37 6.90
CA ARG A 110 3.04 6.34 5.56
C ARG A 110 1.71 7.09 5.55
N LEU A 111 0.94 6.97 6.62
CA LEU A 111 -0.42 7.50 6.70
C LEU A 111 -0.45 9.03 6.83
N LEU A 112 0.43 9.61 7.64
CA LEU A 112 0.47 11.04 7.92
C LEU A 112 0.93 11.88 6.72
N PRO A 113 2.00 11.53 5.97
CA PRO A 113 2.32 12.27 4.75
C PRO A 113 1.20 12.16 3.70
N ALA A 114 0.52 11.02 3.60
CA ALA A 114 -0.65 10.90 2.73
C ALA A 114 -1.80 11.83 3.17
N SER A 115 -2.00 12.01 4.48
CA SER A 115 -3.01 12.95 5.01
C SER A 115 -2.64 14.42 4.75
N LEU A 116 -1.34 14.73 4.74
CA LEU A 116 -0.84 16.05 4.37
C LEU A 116 -1.04 16.33 2.87
N ILE A 117 -0.81 15.33 2.00
CA ILE A 117 -1.12 15.44 0.57
C ILE A 117 -2.63 15.67 0.38
N ALA A 118 -3.47 14.92 1.09
CA ALA A 118 -4.92 15.12 1.06
C ALA A 118 -5.27 16.56 1.47
N ALA A 119 -4.72 17.06 2.57
CA ALA A 119 -4.90 18.44 3.03
C ALA A 119 -4.48 19.49 1.98
N ILE A 120 -3.35 19.30 1.31
CA ILE A 120 -2.92 20.21 0.22
C ILE A 120 -3.92 20.20 -0.92
N PHE A 121 -4.44 19.02 -1.31
CA PHE A 121 -5.46 18.96 -2.34
C PHE A 121 -6.74 19.70 -1.95
N THR A 122 -7.13 19.70 -0.67
CA THR A 122 -8.31 20.46 -0.22
C THR A 122 -8.20 21.96 -0.41
N LEU A 123 -6.98 22.50 -0.35
CA LEU A 123 -6.74 23.91 -0.65
C LEU A 123 -7.12 24.25 -2.10
N SER A 124 -6.93 23.31 -3.03
CA SER A 124 -7.34 23.51 -4.43
C SER A 124 -8.85 23.51 -4.62
N LEU A 125 -9.63 23.04 -3.63
CA LEU A 125 -11.10 23.07 -3.65
C LEU A 125 -11.65 24.23 -2.79
N ALA A 126 -10.81 24.86 -1.97
CA ALA A 126 -11.23 25.94 -1.09
C ALA A 126 -11.73 27.14 -1.89
N GLY A 127 -12.96 27.58 -1.61
CA GLY A 127 -13.63 28.70 -2.29
C GLY A 127 -14.54 28.30 -3.47
N ASN A 128 -14.37 27.10 -4.04
CA ASN A 128 -15.22 26.62 -5.14
C ASN A 128 -16.37 25.73 -4.69
N MET A 129 -16.26 25.12 -3.50
CA MET A 129 -17.20 24.10 -3.02
C MET A 129 -17.52 24.29 -1.53
N PRO A 130 -18.74 23.90 -1.08
CA PRO A 130 -19.09 23.91 0.34
C PRO A 130 -18.21 22.94 1.15
N ILE A 131 -18.09 23.22 2.45
CA ILE A 131 -17.21 22.49 3.40
C ILE A 131 -17.45 20.97 3.38
N TRP A 132 -18.70 20.55 3.20
CA TRP A 132 -19.11 19.15 3.26
C TRP A 132 -18.71 18.33 2.03
N GLU A 133 -18.48 18.97 0.88
CA GLU A 133 -18.28 18.25 -0.38
C GLU A 133 -16.91 17.57 -0.46
N PRO A 134 -15.79 18.22 -0.08
CA PRO A 134 -14.50 17.53 0.01
C PRO A 134 -14.52 16.39 1.05
N LEU A 135 -15.20 16.59 2.17
CA LEU A 135 -15.38 15.54 3.19
C LEU A 135 -16.02 14.28 2.59
N LEU A 136 -17.10 14.45 1.82
CA LEU A 136 -17.77 13.35 1.14
C LEU A 136 -16.89 12.70 0.08
N ILE A 137 -16.12 13.48 -0.69
CA ILE A 137 -15.21 12.94 -1.71
C ILE A 137 -14.13 12.06 -1.07
N TYR A 138 -13.50 12.47 0.03
CA TYR A 138 -12.50 11.64 0.72
C TYR A 138 -13.13 10.39 1.34
N ALA A 139 -14.30 10.51 1.96
CA ALA A 139 -15.01 9.37 2.54
C ALA A 139 -15.40 8.35 1.46
N MET A 140 -16.00 8.81 0.36
CA MET A 140 -16.41 7.94 -0.74
C MET A 140 -15.23 7.38 -1.53
N GLY A 141 -14.17 8.17 -1.74
CA GLY A 141 -12.96 7.71 -2.42
C GLY A 141 -12.19 6.67 -1.62
N THR A 142 -12.10 6.82 -0.30
CA THR A 142 -11.49 5.80 0.59
C THR A 142 -12.32 4.53 0.66
N LEU A 143 -13.66 4.64 0.66
CA LEU A 143 -14.56 3.49 0.57
C LEU A 143 -14.42 2.76 -0.77
N TRP A 144 -14.43 3.49 -1.89
CA TRP A 144 -14.22 2.92 -3.22
C TRP A 144 -12.91 2.15 -3.30
N TYR A 145 -11.83 2.75 -2.79
CA TYR A 145 -10.52 2.12 -2.73
C TYR A 145 -10.54 0.80 -1.94
N GLY A 146 -11.18 0.81 -0.77
CA GLY A 146 -11.31 -0.36 0.09
C GLY A 146 -12.12 -1.48 -0.57
N VAL A 147 -13.26 -1.14 -1.17
CA VAL A 147 -14.15 -2.09 -1.87
C VAL A 147 -13.47 -2.68 -3.09
N PHE A 148 -12.81 -1.86 -3.91
CA PHE A 148 -12.10 -2.34 -5.08
C PHE A 148 -10.97 -3.28 -4.71
N ASN A 149 -10.13 -2.90 -3.74
CA ASN A 149 -9.05 -3.76 -3.25
C ASN A 149 -9.59 -5.08 -2.68
N TRP A 150 -10.67 -5.03 -1.91
CA TRP A 150 -11.32 -6.23 -1.39
C TRP A 150 -11.79 -7.15 -2.52
N PHE A 151 -12.48 -6.61 -3.52
CA PHE A 151 -12.96 -7.36 -4.67
C PHE A 151 -11.79 -7.98 -5.46
N TRP A 152 -10.72 -7.22 -5.66
CA TRP A 152 -9.51 -7.67 -6.34
C TRP A 152 -8.80 -8.81 -5.61
N PHE A 153 -8.65 -8.70 -4.29
CA PHE A 153 -8.07 -9.76 -3.46
C PHE A 153 -8.93 -11.00 -3.41
N TRP A 154 -10.25 -10.84 -3.45
CA TRP A 154 -11.17 -11.97 -3.57
C TRP A 154 -10.99 -12.69 -4.90
N LEU A 155 -10.80 -11.95 -6.01
CA LEU A 155 -10.56 -12.51 -7.34
C LEU A 155 -9.21 -13.25 -7.45
N TRP A 156 -8.17 -12.81 -6.75
CA TRP A 156 -6.80 -13.36 -6.84
C TRP A 156 -6.16 -13.74 -5.50
N ARG A 157 -6.93 -14.50 -4.70
CA ARG A 157 -6.61 -14.88 -3.32
C ARG A 157 -5.31 -15.69 -3.13
N GLU A 158 -4.85 -16.41 -4.15
CA GLU A 158 -3.62 -17.23 -4.09
C GLU A 158 -2.32 -16.47 -4.46
N GLN A 159 -2.44 -15.29 -5.06
CA GLN A 159 -1.31 -14.62 -5.71
C GLN A 159 -0.29 -13.97 -4.77
N PRO A 160 -0.66 -13.28 -3.68
CA PRO A 160 0.34 -12.68 -2.77
C PRO A 160 1.21 -13.74 -2.09
N LEU A 161 0.68 -14.96 -1.90
CA LEU A 161 1.45 -16.09 -1.38
C LEU A 161 2.41 -16.66 -2.42
N ARG A 162 1.97 -16.78 -3.69
CA ARG A 162 2.85 -17.22 -4.79
C ARG A 162 3.99 -16.23 -5.04
N GLU A 163 3.72 -14.93 -4.91
CA GLU A 163 4.69 -13.86 -5.08
C GLU A 163 5.78 -13.88 -4.01
N SER A 164 5.39 -13.92 -2.73
CA SER A 164 6.35 -14.02 -1.62
C SER A 164 7.19 -15.29 -1.71
N LEU A 165 6.58 -16.42 -2.10
CA LEU A 165 7.30 -17.67 -2.38
C LEU A 165 8.31 -17.53 -3.51
N SER A 166 7.93 -16.91 -4.63
CA SER A 166 8.83 -16.74 -5.77
C SER A 166 10.05 -15.86 -5.45
N LEU A 167 9.84 -14.80 -4.65
CA LEU A 167 10.92 -13.92 -4.19
C LEU A 167 11.82 -14.63 -3.19
N LEU A 168 11.23 -15.42 -2.28
CA LEU A 168 11.96 -16.26 -1.35
C LEU A 168 12.85 -17.26 -2.09
N TYR A 169 12.32 -18.01 -3.07
CA TYR A 169 13.12 -18.96 -3.84
C TYR A 169 14.25 -18.29 -4.63
N ARG A 170 14.00 -17.10 -5.21
CA ARG A 170 15.05 -16.33 -5.92
C ARG A 170 16.15 -15.85 -5.00
N GLU A 171 15.81 -15.27 -3.85
CA GLU A 171 16.81 -14.81 -2.90
C GLU A 171 17.58 -15.97 -2.26
N LEU A 172 16.91 -17.10 -2.04
CA LEU A 172 17.55 -18.31 -1.52
C LEU A 172 18.54 -18.89 -2.55
N ALA A 173 18.19 -18.91 -3.84
CA ALA A 173 19.11 -19.27 -4.92
C ALA A 173 20.32 -18.33 -4.99
N ASN A 174 20.10 -17.02 -4.96
CA ASN A 174 21.17 -16.01 -4.98
C ASN A 174 22.07 -16.07 -3.73
N TYR A 175 21.50 -16.45 -2.58
CA TYR A 175 22.25 -16.68 -1.35
C TYR A 175 23.12 -17.94 -1.46
N CYS A 176 22.56 -19.04 -1.98
CA CYS A 176 23.31 -20.28 -2.25
C CYS A 176 24.46 -20.05 -3.22
N GLU A 177 24.23 -19.32 -4.31
CA GLU A 177 25.26 -18.99 -5.30
C GLU A 177 26.38 -18.12 -4.70
N ALA A 178 26.04 -17.10 -3.91
CA ALA A 178 27.03 -16.26 -3.24
C ALA A 178 27.81 -17.01 -2.14
N LYS A 179 27.17 -17.96 -1.46
CA LYS A 179 27.86 -18.83 -0.50
C LYS A 179 28.81 -19.80 -1.22
N TYR A 180 28.39 -20.35 -2.36
CA TYR A 180 29.22 -21.20 -3.19
C TYR A 180 30.44 -20.44 -3.73
N SER A 181 30.25 -19.23 -4.27
CA SER A 181 31.36 -18.42 -4.79
C SER A 181 32.39 -18.09 -3.71
N LEU A 182 31.95 -17.79 -2.48
CA LEU A 182 32.86 -17.56 -1.35
C LEU A 182 33.73 -18.80 -1.05
N LEU A 183 33.12 -19.98 -1.08
CA LEU A 183 33.83 -21.24 -0.83
C LEU A 183 34.82 -21.59 -1.96
N THR A 184 34.44 -21.37 -3.22
CA THR A 184 35.27 -21.76 -4.39
C THR A 184 36.31 -20.74 -4.82
N GLN A 185 36.06 -19.43 -4.68
CA GLN A 185 36.94 -18.39 -5.24
C GLN A 185 37.88 -17.75 -4.23
N HIS A 186 37.87 -18.19 -2.96
CA HIS A 186 38.75 -17.69 -1.89
C HIS A 186 38.84 -16.14 -1.87
N THR A 187 37.71 -15.48 -2.11
CA THR A 187 37.57 -14.03 -2.07
C THR A 187 37.77 -13.54 -0.64
N ASP A 188 38.41 -12.39 -0.44
CA ASP A 188 38.69 -11.84 0.89
C ASP A 188 37.45 -11.86 1.80
N PRO A 189 37.51 -12.50 2.99
CA PRO A 189 36.37 -12.66 3.89
C PRO A 189 35.79 -11.31 4.35
N ALA A 190 36.66 -10.30 4.51
CA ALA A 190 36.29 -8.99 5.03
C ALA A 190 35.34 -8.20 4.11
N THR A 191 35.37 -8.44 2.80
CA THR A 191 34.53 -7.73 1.80
C THR A 191 33.30 -8.54 1.38
N SER A 192 33.34 -9.86 1.50
CA SER A 192 32.29 -10.78 1.02
C SER A 192 31.28 -11.22 2.11
N LEU A 193 31.64 -11.17 3.39
CA LEU A 193 30.73 -11.46 4.52
C LEU A 193 29.56 -10.47 4.68
N PRO A 194 29.75 -9.13 4.66
CA PRO A 194 28.65 -8.19 4.84
C PRO A 194 27.50 -8.33 3.82
N PRO A 195 27.74 -8.51 2.50
CA PRO A 195 26.64 -8.73 1.55
C PRO A 195 25.93 -10.08 1.74
N LEU A 196 26.63 -11.11 2.24
CA LEU A 196 26.00 -12.39 2.58
C LEU A 196 25.06 -12.29 3.77
N LEU A 197 25.46 -11.58 4.83
CA LEU A 197 24.63 -11.35 6.01
C LEU A 197 23.37 -10.55 5.67
N ASN A 198 23.49 -9.50 4.85
CA ASN A 198 22.34 -8.74 4.36
C ASN A 198 21.37 -9.62 3.55
N ARG A 199 21.89 -10.52 2.69
CA ARG A 199 21.07 -11.47 1.94
C ARG A 199 20.41 -12.51 2.85
N GLN A 200 21.13 -13.03 3.83
CA GLN A 200 20.59 -13.96 4.83
C GLN A 200 19.44 -13.32 5.61
N GLN A 201 19.62 -12.08 6.06
CA GLN A 201 18.59 -11.33 6.77
C GLN A 201 17.37 -11.11 5.88
N LYS A 202 17.57 -10.75 4.61
CA LYS A 202 16.50 -10.62 3.62
C LYS A 202 15.73 -11.93 3.39
N VAL A 203 16.41 -13.08 3.35
CA VAL A 203 15.76 -14.40 3.25
C VAL A 203 14.93 -14.70 4.49
N VAL A 204 15.45 -14.44 5.69
CA VAL A 204 14.73 -14.64 6.97
C VAL A 204 13.49 -13.73 7.06
N ASP A 205 13.60 -12.48 6.63
CA ASP A 205 12.48 -11.54 6.57
C ASP A 205 11.39 -12.03 5.59
N LEU A 206 11.79 -12.53 4.41
CA LEU A 206 10.87 -13.11 3.44
C LEU A 206 10.19 -14.39 3.95
N ILE A 207 10.91 -15.26 4.66
CA ILE A 207 10.34 -16.46 5.32
C ILE A 207 9.29 -16.02 6.34
N THR A 208 9.64 -15.06 7.19
CA THR A 208 8.74 -14.53 8.24
C THR A 208 7.50 -13.90 7.63
N GLN A 209 7.65 -13.13 6.56
CA GLN A 209 6.55 -12.53 5.80
C GLN A 209 5.65 -13.59 5.17
N CYS A 210 6.23 -14.63 4.56
CA CYS A 210 5.47 -15.73 3.98
C CYS A 210 4.69 -16.49 5.06
N TYR A 211 5.30 -16.75 6.21
CA TYR A 211 4.66 -17.41 7.35
C TYR A 211 3.48 -16.60 7.91
N GLN A 212 3.65 -15.28 8.06
CA GLN A 212 2.58 -14.37 8.49
C GLN A 212 1.42 -14.34 7.49
N GLN A 213 1.71 -14.29 6.18
CA GLN A 213 0.71 -14.36 5.12
C GLN A 213 -0.06 -15.69 5.15
N MET A 214 0.65 -16.80 5.36
CA MET A 214 0.08 -18.14 5.43
C MET A 214 -0.86 -18.29 6.62
N HIS A 215 -0.47 -17.80 7.81
CA HIS A 215 -1.32 -17.79 9.01
C HIS A 215 -2.52 -16.85 8.88
N MET A 216 -2.38 -15.72 8.18
CA MET A 216 -3.52 -14.85 7.88
C MET A 216 -4.52 -15.50 6.91
N LEU A 217 -4.05 -16.28 5.94
CA LEU A 217 -4.90 -17.10 5.06
C LEU A 217 -5.54 -18.28 5.80
N ALA A 218 -4.82 -18.90 6.74
CA ALA A 218 -5.30 -20.00 7.60
C ALA A 218 -6.51 -19.59 8.45
N ALA A 219 -6.50 -18.36 8.97
CA ALA A 219 -7.56 -17.81 9.81
C ALA A 219 -8.90 -17.59 9.07
N ASN A 220 -8.91 -17.59 7.73
CA ASN A 220 -10.05 -17.18 6.90
C ASN A 220 -10.69 -18.31 6.05
N GLN A 221 -10.66 -19.58 6.53
CA GLN A 221 -11.34 -20.81 6.01
C GLN A 221 -10.53 -21.74 5.07
N ARG A 222 -9.97 -22.81 5.65
CA ARG A 222 -10.38 -24.24 5.63
C ARG A 222 -10.82 -24.97 4.34
N SER A 223 -10.07 -24.89 3.23
CA SER A 223 -9.94 -26.03 2.28
C SER A 223 -8.69 -25.93 1.41
N ASP A 224 -8.47 -24.79 0.76
CA ASP A 224 -7.30 -24.55 -0.12
C ASP A 224 -5.98 -24.42 0.65
N HIS A 225 -6.07 -24.03 1.93
CA HIS A 225 -4.93 -23.97 2.84
C HIS A 225 -4.21 -25.31 2.99
N LYS A 226 -4.93 -26.45 2.97
CA LYS A 226 -4.33 -27.80 3.06
C LYS A 226 -3.60 -28.21 1.78
N ARG A 227 -3.96 -27.66 0.62
CA ARG A 227 -3.26 -27.90 -0.65
C ARG A 227 -2.00 -27.04 -0.75
N LEU A 228 -2.11 -25.77 -0.37
CA LEU A 228 -0.97 -24.84 -0.35
C LEU A 228 0.07 -25.22 0.71
N LEU A 229 -0.33 -25.62 1.92
CA LEU A 229 0.60 -26.13 2.93
C LEU A 229 1.33 -27.40 2.47
N ARG A 230 0.63 -28.32 1.79
CA ARG A 230 1.26 -29.52 1.22
C ARG A 230 2.27 -29.17 0.13
N ALA A 231 1.93 -28.23 -0.75
CA ALA A 231 2.87 -27.76 -1.78
C ALA A 231 4.09 -27.06 -1.16
N PHE A 232 3.91 -26.33 -0.06
CA PHE A 232 4.99 -25.67 0.66
C PHE A 232 5.88 -26.66 1.43
N GLN A 233 5.31 -27.64 2.13
CA GLN A 233 6.06 -28.69 2.82
C GLN A 233 6.91 -29.51 1.85
N VAL A 234 6.37 -29.88 0.69
CA VAL A 234 7.12 -30.61 -0.36
C VAL A 234 8.26 -29.77 -0.97
N GLY A 235 8.20 -28.43 -0.89
CA GLY A 235 9.27 -27.56 -1.36
C GLY A 235 10.29 -27.19 -0.29
N LEU A 236 10.14 -27.70 0.93
CA LEU A 236 10.99 -27.42 2.10
C LEU A 236 11.70 -28.69 2.61
N ASP A 237 11.10 -29.86 2.37
CA ASP A 237 11.79 -31.17 2.35
C ASP A 237 12.73 -31.29 1.13
#